data_AF-A0A382AXY2-F1
#
_entry.id   AF-A0A382AXY2-F1
#
_cell.length_a   1.000
_cell.length_b   1.000
_cell.length_c   1.000
_cell.angle_alpha   90.00
_cell.angle_beta   90.00
_cell.angle_gamma   90.00
#
_symmetry.space_group_name_H-M   'P 1'
#
loop_
_entity.id
_entity.type
_entity.pdbx_description
1 polymer ?
#
loop_
_entity_poly.entity_id
_entity_poly.type
_entity_poly.pdbx_seq_one_letter_code
_entity_poly.pdbx_strand_id
1 'polypeptide(L)'
;YIRAVSSGDPDTAVTLLDTPRLTSRVEEQILVVESSGRESFLEDSIETLLWGLFRETRPVDFQYDVTPAEIDGNTAKVAVTKISLDGASETTTVHLRNTDSGWRVSGASLDPLVIFVIQRLTEKY
;
A
#
# COMPACT_ATOMS: atom_id res chain seq x y z
N TYR A 1 -2.28 -8.93 -1.38
CA TYR A 1 -1.43 -7.77 -1.10
C TYR A 1 -0.18 -8.18 -0.33
N ILE A 2 -0.30 -8.60 0.93
CA ILE A 2 0.86 -8.93 1.78
C ILE A 2 1.82 -9.94 1.12
N ARG A 3 1.29 -10.99 0.47
CA ARG A 3 2.12 -11.95 -0.27
C ARG A 3 2.90 -11.31 -1.41
N ALA A 4 2.25 -10.48 -2.23
CA ALA A 4 2.87 -9.77 -3.36
C ALA A 4 4.01 -8.85 -2.89
N VAL A 5 3.81 -8.12 -1.80
CA VAL A 5 4.87 -7.32 -1.17
C VAL A 5 6.03 -8.22 -0.73
N SER A 6 5.75 -9.31 0.00
CA SER A 6 6.79 -10.23 0.49
C SER A 6 7.51 -11.02 -0.61
N SER A 7 6.92 -11.17 -1.79
CA SER A 7 7.54 -11.83 -2.95
C SER A 7 8.25 -10.88 -3.89
N GLY A 8 8.26 -9.57 -3.61
CA GLY A 8 8.82 -8.56 -4.51
C GLY A 8 8.08 -8.47 -5.84
N ASP A 9 6.74 -8.62 -5.81
CA ASP A 9 5.84 -8.50 -6.96
C ASP A 9 5.14 -7.12 -6.93
N PRO A 10 5.77 -6.08 -7.52
CA PRO A 10 5.24 -4.72 -7.50
C PRO A 10 3.95 -4.58 -8.32
N ASP A 11 3.81 -5.27 -9.46
CA ASP A 11 2.62 -5.25 -10.32
C ASP A 11 1.36 -5.58 -9.51
N THR A 12 1.40 -6.73 -8.83
CA THR A 12 0.27 -7.20 -8.03
C THR A 12 0.09 -6.35 -6.77
N ALA A 13 1.19 -5.92 -6.14
CA ALA A 13 1.12 -5.12 -4.92
C ALA A 13 0.44 -3.76 -5.16
N VAL A 14 0.85 -3.04 -6.22
CA VAL A 14 0.30 -1.73 -6.58
C VAL A 14 -1.15 -1.85 -7.03
N THR A 15 -1.50 -2.85 -7.85
CA THR A 15 -2.89 -3.08 -8.30
C THR A 15 -3.88 -3.30 -7.14
N LEU A 16 -3.40 -3.84 -6.01
CA LEU A 16 -4.21 -4.11 -4.82
C LEU A 16 -4.29 -2.93 -3.85
N LEU A 17 -3.55 -1.85 -4.08
CA LEU A 17 -3.63 -0.62 -3.30
C LEU A 17 -4.80 0.25 -3.77
N ASP A 18 -5.31 1.03 -2.83
CA ASP A 18 -6.21 2.14 -3.11
C ASP A 18 -5.37 3.37 -3.49
N THR A 19 -4.74 3.32 -4.66
CA THR A 19 -3.84 4.39 -5.16
C THR A 19 -4.50 5.77 -5.14
N PRO A 20 -5.76 5.95 -5.58
CA PRO A 20 -6.43 7.26 -5.51
C PRO A 20 -6.50 7.81 -4.08
N ARG A 21 -6.77 6.95 -3.09
CA ARG A 21 -6.79 7.39 -1.68
C ARG A 21 -5.40 7.69 -1.15
N LEU A 22 -4.38 6.94 -1.56
CA LEU A 22 -2.99 7.22 -1.21
C LEU A 22 -2.56 8.57 -1.79
N THR A 23 -2.81 8.83 -3.07
CA THR A 23 -2.52 10.09 -3.75
C THR A 23 -3.16 11.27 -3.03
N SER A 24 -4.46 11.21 -2.76
CA SER A 24 -5.18 12.26 -2.00
C SER A 24 -4.54 12.53 -0.62
N ARG A 25 -4.11 11.49 0.11
CA ARG A 25 -3.47 11.64 1.43
C ARG A 25 -2.05 12.21 1.38
N VAL A 26 -1.33 11.95 0.29
CA VAL A 26 -0.03 12.57 0.04
C VAL A 26 -0.25 14.04 -0.26
N GLU A 27 -1.18 14.39 -1.16
CA GLU A 27 -1.52 15.78 -1.51
C GLU A 27 -1.90 16.65 -0.32
N GLU A 28 -2.63 16.09 0.66
CA GLU A 28 -2.99 16.79 1.91
C GLU A 28 -1.76 17.24 2.72
N GLN A 29 -0.59 16.62 2.52
CA GLN A 29 0.62 16.86 3.32
C GLN A 29 1.76 17.55 2.55
N ILE A 30 1.78 17.49 1.22
CA ILE A 30 2.76 18.21 0.40
C ILE A 30 2.16 19.46 -0.23
N LEU A 31 2.77 20.62 0.04
CA LEU A 31 2.45 21.89 -0.61
C LEU A 31 3.02 21.87 -2.04
N VAL A 32 2.34 21.20 -2.96
CA VAL A 32 2.76 21.21 -4.38
C VAL A 32 2.31 22.51 -5.03
N VAL A 33 3.27 23.37 -5.38
CA VAL A 33 3.04 24.62 -6.11
C VAL A 33 2.29 24.32 -7.41
N GLU A 34 1.12 24.94 -7.58
CA GLU A 34 0.20 24.65 -8.68
C GLU A 34 0.87 24.85 -10.05
N SER A 35 0.90 23.78 -10.85
CA SER A 35 1.07 23.86 -12.30
C SER A 35 0.11 22.88 -12.98
N SER A 36 -0.38 23.23 -14.16
CA SER A 36 -1.30 22.39 -14.93
C SER A 36 -0.66 21.04 -15.29
N GLY A 37 -1.29 19.92 -14.89
CA GLY A 37 -0.78 18.55 -15.08
C GLY A 37 -0.35 17.81 -13.80
N ARG A 38 -0.67 18.36 -12.62
CA ARG A 38 -0.21 17.90 -11.29
C ARG A 38 -0.73 16.52 -10.86
N GLU A 39 -2.01 16.24 -11.06
CA GLU A 39 -2.64 15.00 -10.56
C GLU A 39 -2.02 13.75 -11.20
N SER A 40 -1.91 13.74 -12.53
CA SER A 40 -1.28 12.62 -13.25
C SER A 40 0.20 12.49 -12.89
N PHE A 41 0.92 13.60 -12.75
CA PHE A 41 2.34 13.57 -12.37
C PHE A 41 2.57 12.99 -10.98
N LEU A 42 1.73 13.37 -10.01
CA LEU A 42 1.86 12.89 -8.64
C LEU A 42 1.48 11.41 -8.53
N GLU A 43 0.41 11.00 -9.20
CA GLU A 43 -0.01 9.59 -9.26
C GLU A 43 1.08 8.72 -9.92
N ASP A 44 1.61 9.12 -11.09
CA ASP A 44 2.71 8.42 -11.76
C ASP A 44 3.98 8.34 -10.89
N SER A 45 4.28 9.42 -10.15
CA SER A 45 5.43 9.48 -9.24
C SER A 45 5.25 8.56 -8.05
N ILE A 46 4.06 8.55 -7.44
CA ILE A 46 3.68 7.64 -6.36
C ILE A 46 3.83 6.20 -6.83
N GLU A 47 3.22 5.85 -7.96
CA GLU A 47 3.28 4.50 -8.50
C GLU A 47 4.73 4.08 -8.72
N THR A 48 5.54 4.93 -9.37
CA THR A 48 6.97 4.66 -9.61
C THR A 48 7.74 4.42 -8.30
N LEU A 49 7.48 5.22 -7.26
CA LEU A 49 8.12 5.06 -5.96
C LEU A 49 7.72 3.75 -5.27
N LEU A 50 6.44 3.40 -5.30
CA LEU A 50 5.93 2.15 -4.71
C LEU A 50 6.42 0.91 -5.47
N TRP A 51 6.48 1.01 -6.80
CA TRP A 51 7.07 0.02 -7.66
C TRP A 51 8.53 -0.26 -7.28
N GLY A 52 9.33 0.80 -7.08
CA GLY A 52 10.71 0.69 -6.59
C GLY A 52 10.77 0.02 -5.21
N LEU A 53 9.97 0.48 -4.25
CA LEU A 53 9.91 -0.05 -2.90
C LEU A 53 9.63 -1.56 -2.88
N PHE A 54 8.62 -2.01 -3.61
CA PHE A 54 8.24 -3.42 -3.61
C PHE A 54 9.25 -4.28 -4.38
N ARG A 55 9.83 -3.75 -5.47
CA ARG A 55 10.87 -4.47 -6.23
C ARG A 55 12.17 -4.66 -5.44
N GLU A 56 12.51 -3.76 -4.53
CA GLU A 56 13.67 -3.90 -3.64
C GLU A 56 13.46 -4.98 -2.55
N THR A 57 12.22 -5.44 -2.36
CA THR A 57 11.92 -6.49 -1.38
C THR A 57 12.53 -7.80 -1.85
N ARG A 58 13.43 -8.36 -1.03
CA ARG A 58 13.98 -9.70 -1.27
C ARG A 58 12.85 -10.71 -1.04
N PRO A 59 12.57 -11.60 -2.02
CA PRO A 59 11.54 -12.61 -1.87
C PRO A 59 11.84 -13.51 -0.67
N VAL A 60 10.83 -13.73 0.16
CA VAL A 60 10.89 -14.66 1.29
C VAL A 60 9.64 -15.51 1.31
N ASP A 61 9.82 -16.81 1.50
CA ASP A 61 8.73 -17.76 1.62
C ASP A 61 8.13 -17.70 3.03
N PHE A 62 6.85 -17.36 3.09
CA PHE A 62 6.03 -17.41 4.30
C PHE A 62 4.79 -18.27 4.07
N GLN A 63 4.33 -18.91 5.14
CA GLN A 63 2.95 -19.35 5.21
C GLN A 63 2.07 -18.17 5.64
N TYR A 64 0.82 -18.18 5.18
CA TYR A 64 -0.13 -17.11 5.47
C TYR A 64 -1.42 -17.70 6.01
N ASP A 65 -1.84 -17.19 7.16
CA ASP A 65 -3.16 -17.45 7.72
C ASP A 65 -3.94 -16.13 7.81
N VAL A 66 -5.26 -16.22 7.74
CA VAL A 66 -6.14 -15.05 7.63
C VAL A 66 -7.39 -15.28 8.48
N THR A 67 -7.70 -14.32 9.35
CA THR A 67 -8.98 -14.33 10.06
C THR A 67 -10.10 -13.82 9.16
N PRO A 68 -11.34 -14.31 9.32
CA PRO A 68 -12.50 -13.71 8.66
C PRO A 68 -12.53 -12.19 8.83
N ALA A 69 -12.94 -11.49 7.77
CA ALA A 69 -12.96 -10.03 7.74
C ALA A 69 -14.09 -9.47 8.61
N GLU A 70 -13.80 -8.41 9.36
CA GLU A 70 -14.82 -7.54 9.96
C GLU A 70 -15.21 -6.49 8.91
N ILE A 71 -16.44 -6.53 8.41
CA ILE A 71 -16.94 -5.64 7.35
C ILE A 71 -17.91 -4.63 7.95
N ASP A 72 -17.67 -3.35 7.67
CA ASP A 72 -18.55 -2.22 8.02
C ASP A 72 -18.74 -1.34 6.79
N GLY A 73 -19.91 -1.49 6.14
CA GLY A 73 -20.25 -0.82 4.89
C GLY A 73 -19.21 -1.07 3.80
N ASN A 74 -18.55 0.01 3.37
CA ASN A 74 -17.51 -0.03 2.33
C ASN A 74 -16.09 -0.19 2.91
N THR A 75 -15.96 -0.53 4.19
CA THR A 75 -14.66 -0.74 4.84
C THR A 75 -14.58 -2.13 5.44
N ALA A 76 -13.37 -2.68 5.53
CA ALA A 76 -13.15 -3.95 6.20
C ALA A 76 -11.78 -3.99 6.89
N LYS A 77 -11.68 -4.83 7.92
CA LYS A 77 -10.42 -5.17 8.59
C LYS A 77 -10.19 -6.67 8.50
N VAL A 78 -8.96 -7.04 8.16
CA VAL A 78 -8.55 -8.44 8.03
C VAL A 78 -7.25 -8.62 8.78
N ALA A 79 -7.20 -9.51 9.77
CA ALA A 79 -5.94 -9.88 10.40
C ALA A 79 -5.26 -10.95 9.54
N VAL A 80 -4.01 -10.69 9.15
CA VAL A 80 -3.20 -11.59 8.35
C VAL A 80 -1.97 -11.96 9.16
N THR A 81 -1.78 -13.26 9.37
CA THR A 81 -0.61 -13.80 10.06
C THR A 81 0.38 -14.32 9.04
N LYS A 82 1.60 -13.78 9.05
CA LYS A 82 2.76 -14.33 8.36
C LYS A 82 3.46 -15.31 9.28
N ILE A 83 3.87 -16.46 8.76
CA ILE A 83 4.63 -17.46 9.50
C ILE A 83 5.88 -17.78 8.69
N SER A 84 7.06 -17.52 9.24
CA SER A 84 8.35 -17.83 8.62
C SER A 84 8.68 -19.31 8.76
N LEU A 85 9.69 -19.76 7.99
CA LEU A 85 10.11 -21.16 7.96
C LEU A 85 10.65 -21.68 9.31
N ASP A 86 11.18 -20.80 10.15
CA ASP A 86 11.63 -21.12 11.51
C ASP A 86 10.47 -21.13 12.54
N GLY A 87 9.24 -20.89 12.09
CA GLY A 87 8.03 -20.91 12.90
C GLY A 87 7.73 -19.59 13.61
N ALA A 88 8.53 -18.53 13.42
CA ALA A 88 8.17 -17.21 13.95
C ALA A 88 6.93 -16.69 13.21
N SER A 89 6.01 -16.05 13.95
CA SER A 89 4.77 -15.53 13.39
C SER A 89 4.54 -14.07 13.73
N GLU A 90 4.05 -13.31 12.77
CA GLU A 90 3.66 -11.91 12.93
C GLU A 90 2.26 -11.70 12.37
N THR A 91 1.36 -11.11 13.16
CA THR A 91 0.01 -10.75 12.73
C THR A 91 -0.10 -9.26 12.46
N THR A 92 -0.60 -8.90 11.28
CA THR A 92 -0.84 -7.52 10.86
C THR A 92 -2.31 -7.34 10.49
N THR A 93 -2.92 -6.25 10.96
CA THR A 93 -4.26 -5.84 10.52
C THR A 93 -4.18 -5.07 9.20
N VAL A 94 -4.84 -5.60 8.17
CA VAL A 94 -5.02 -4.96 6.87
C VAL A 94 -6.36 -4.26 6.82
N HIS A 95 -6.33 -2.97 6.54
CA HIS A 95 -7.51 -2.14 6.33
C HIS A 95 -7.83 -2.10 4.84
N LEU A 96 -9.10 -2.33 4.53
CA LEU A 96 -9.60 -2.42 3.17
C LEU A 96 -10.73 -1.41 2.95
N ARG A 97 -10.85 -0.91 1.72
CA ARG A 97 -11.99 -0.14 1.23
C ARG A 97 -12.57 -0.81 -0.02
N ASN A 98 -13.89 -0.92 -0.09
CA ASN A 98 -14.60 -1.38 -1.28
C ASN A 98 -14.66 -0.21 -2.28
N THR A 99 -14.18 -0.46 -3.49
CA THR A 99 -14.14 0.49 -4.61
C THR A 99 -14.86 -0.10 -5.80
N ASP A 100 -15.04 0.66 -6.87
CA ASP A 100 -15.63 0.15 -8.12
C ASP A 100 -14.83 -1.01 -8.73
N SER A 101 -13.53 -1.10 -8.39
CA SER A 101 -12.65 -2.20 -8.83
C SER A 101 -12.56 -3.35 -7.80
N GLY A 102 -13.38 -3.32 -6.74
CA GLY A 102 -13.39 -4.29 -5.63
C GLY A 102 -12.65 -3.80 -4.39
N TRP A 103 -12.39 -4.70 -3.45
CA TRP A 103 -11.66 -4.39 -2.21
C TRP A 103 -10.19 -4.02 -2.49
N ARG A 104 -9.73 -2.91 -1.91
CA ARG A 104 -8.37 -2.39 -2.01
C ARG A 104 -7.78 -2.09 -0.65
N VAL A 105 -6.48 -2.26 -0.50
CA VAL A 105 -5.76 -1.89 0.72
C VAL A 105 -5.79 -0.38 0.87
N SER A 106 -6.36 0.08 1.98
CA SER A 106 -6.70 1.48 2.22
C SER A 106 -6.56 1.82 3.71
N GLY A 107 -7.12 2.96 4.13
CA GLY A 107 -7.14 3.37 5.54
C GLY A 107 -5.75 3.43 6.18
N ALA A 108 -5.64 2.97 7.43
CA ALA A 108 -4.39 2.99 8.19
C ALA A 108 -3.29 2.10 7.60
N SER A 109 -3.65 1.11 6.77
CA SER A 109 -2.64 0.29 6.07
C SER A 109 -1.88 1.06 4.99
N LEU A 110 -2.33 2.27 4.62
CA LEU A 110 -1.59 3.18 3.76
C LEU A 110 -0.60 4.06 4.51
N ASP A 111 -0.67 4.16 5.85
CA ASP A 111 0.14 5.13 6.62
C ASP A 111 1.65 5.00 6.35
N PRO A 112 2.25 3.78 6.38
CA PRO A 112 3.67 3.64 6.10
C PRO A 112 4.04 4.05 4.67
N LEU A 113 3.14 3.81 3.70
CA LEU A 113 3.36 4.15 2.30
C LEU A 113 3.26 5.67 2.08
N VAL A 114 2.29 6.33 2.72
CA VAL A 114 2.15 7.79 2.68
C VAL A 114 3.42 8.45 3.22
N ILE A 115 3.92 7.98 4.38
CA ILE A 115 5.17 8.49 4.97
C ILE A 115 6.35 8.28 4.00
N PHE A 116 6.49 7.07 3.45
CA PHE A 116 7.55 6.76 2.50
C PHE A 116 7.51 7.68 1.27
N VAL A 117 6.34 7.84 0.64
CA VAL A 117 6.23 8.68 -0.56
C VAL A 117 6.53 10.14 -0.22
N ILE A 118 6.01 10.69 0.87
CA ILE A 118 6.28 12.08 1.28
C ILE A 118 7.78 12.29 1.50
N GLN A 119 8.46 11.38 2.20
CA GLN A 119 9.90 11.45 2.43
C GLN A 119 10.66 11.48 1.09
N ARG A 120 10.33 10.58 0.16
CA ARG A 120 11.00 10.49 -1.14
C ARG A 120 10.72 11.68 -2.05
N LEU A 121 9.51 12.23 -2.02
CA LEU A 121 9.19 13.43 -2.79
C LEU A 121 9.91 14.66 -2.21
N THR A 122 9.97 14.80 -0.89
CA THR A 122 10.70 15.89 -0.22
C THR A 122 12.22 15.81 -0.40
N GLU A 123 12.79 14.60 -0.53
CA GLU A 123 14.22 14.43 -0.85
C GLU A 123 14.55 14.84 -2.29
N LYS A 124 13.56 14.77 -3.19
CA LYS A 124 13.74 14.97 -4.63
C LYS A 124 13.47 16.42 -5.08
N TYR A 125 12.68 17.18 -4.32
CA TYR A 125 12.23 18.54 -4.64
C TYR A 125 12.45 19.48 -3.45
#